data_AF-A0A498EFJ1-F1
#
_entry.id   AF-A0A498EFJ1-F1
#
_cell.length_a   1.000
_cell.length_b   1.000
_cell.length_c   1.000
_cell.angle_alpha   90.00
_cell.angle_beta   90.00
_cell.angle_gamma   90.00
#
_symmetry.space_group_name_H-M   'P 1'
#
loop_
_entity.id
_entity.type
_entity.pdbx_description
1 polymer ?
#
loop_
_entity_poly.entity_id
_entity_poly.type
_entity_poly.pdbx_seq_one_letter_code
_entity_poly.pdbx_strand_id
1 'polypeptide(L)'
;MLQSLTGFLVETLRETVAEFGTAVQDAAPKVLTAVVFLALAYVGIRAILFVVRGVLDGLYPEEQDLVVELGVAVAGVFLWFGAALALLNIVGMTEVAASLGTATGFVALGVSYALSNMIADTVAGVYLLRDPDFNPGDRVKSDPVTGTVSSIELRKTRFESDEGDTVVVANRDVEKKWTKYDAPAAEDASTADAT
;
A
#
# COMPACT_ATOMS: atom_id res chain seq x y z
N MET A 1 67.45 21.93 -13.92
CA MET A 1 66.34 21.78 -12.95
C MET A 1 65.06 22.48 -13.37
N LEU A 2 65.07 23.71 -13.90
CA LEU A 2 63.84 24.40 -14.33
C LEU A 2 63.17 23.77 -15.57
N GLN A 3 63.95 23.33 -16.57
CA GLN A 3 63.40 22.67 -17.78
C GLN A 3 62.67 21.35 -17.49
N SER A 4 63.10 20.59 -16.48
CA SER A 4 62.45 19.33 -16.09
C SER A 4 61.12 19.55 -15.37
N LEU A 5 60.98 20.66 -14.62
CA LEU A 5 59.74 21.02 -13.93
C LEU A 5 58.68 21.53 -14.91
N THR A 6 59.06 22.35 -15.89
CA THR A 6 58.14 22.78 -16.96
C THR A 6 57.68 21.63 -17.84
N GLY A 7 58.57 20.68 -18.18
CA GLY A 7 58.18 19.48 -18.94
C GLY A 7 57.21 18.59 -18.18
N PHE A 8 57.48 18.36 -16.89
CA PHE A 8 56.60 17.61 -15.99
C PHE A 8 55.21 18.26 -15.86
N LEU A 9 55.16 19.57 -15.59
CA LEU A 9 53.89 20.30 -15.46
C LEU A 9 53.06 20.27 -16.74
N VAL A 10 53.69 20.42 -17.90
CA VAL A 10 52.99 20.40 -19.20
C VAL A 10 52.47 18.99 -19.52
N GLU A 11 53.22 17.95 -19.18
CA GLU A 11 52.78 16.57 -19.40
C GLU A 11 51.62 16.21 -18.48
N THR A 12 51.73 16.50 -17.18
CA THR A 12 50.62 16.30 -16.23
C THR A 12 49.37 17.09 -16.62
N LEU A 13 49.53 18.32 -17.10
CA LEU A 13 48.39 19.11 -17.60
C LEU A 13 47.75 18.48 -18.84
N ARG A 14 48.56 18.02 -19.81
CA ARG A 14 48.04 17.38 -21.03
C ARG A 14 47.34 16.06 -20.73
N GLU A 15 47.92 15.25 -19.86
CA GLU A 15 47.36 13.97 -19.42
C GLU A 15 46.04 14.18 -18.68
N THR A 16 46.00 15.12 -17.73
CA THR A 16 44.76 15.51 -17.02
C THR A 16 43.68 16.03 -17.97
N VAL A 17 44.04 16.89 -18.94
CA VAL A 17 43.08 17.44 -19.91
C VAL A 17 42.58 16.36 -20.87
N ALA A 18 43.44 15.44 -21.30
CA ALA A 18 43.05 14.33 -22.15
C ALA A 18 42.11 13.36 -21.41
N GLU A 19 42.43 13.03 -20.16
CA GLU A 19 41.62 12.18 -19.29
C GLU A 19 40.25 12.83 -18.98
N PHE A 20 40.23 14.13 -18.74
CA PHE A 20 38.99 14.90 -18.58
C PHE A 20 38.16 14.91 -19.87
N GLY A 21 38.79 15.10 -21.03
CA GLY A 21 38.11 15.07 -22.32
C GLY A 21 37.42 13.73 -22.59
N THR A 22 38.11 12.62 -22.32
CA THR A 22 37.53 11.27 -22.41
C THR A 22 36.39 11.07 -21.40
N ALA A 23 36.55 11.53 -20.15
CA ALA A 23 35.52 11.43 -19.14
C ALA A 23 34.25 12.23 -19.50
N VAL A 24 34.38 13.42 -20.08
CA VAL A 24 33.25 14.22 -20.58
C VAL A 24 32.56 13.52 -21.75
N GLN A 25 33.33 12.94 -22.67
CA GLN A 25 32.78 12.21 -23.80
C GLN A 25 32.01 10.95 -23.36
N ASP A 26 32.50 10.26 -22.34
CA ASP A 26 31.83 9.09 -21.74
C ASP A 26 30.62 9.46 -20.87
N ALA A 27 30.62 10.66 -20.28
CA ALA A 27 29.51 11.18 -19.49
C ALA A 27 28.37 11.73 -20.35
N ALA A 28 28.67 12.30 -21.51
CA ALA A 28 27.69 12.91 -22.41
C ALA A 28 26.47 12.01 -22.73
N PRO A 29 26.64 10.72 -23.15
CA PRO A 29 25.49 9.86 -23.42
C PRO A 29 24.69 9.51 -22.16
N LYS A 30 25.33 9.40 -20.99
CA LYS A 30 24.66 9.14 -19.71
C LYS A 30 23.82 10.32 -19.27
N VAL A 31 24.34 11.54 -19.41
CA VAL A 31 23.60 12.78 -19.11
C VAL A 31 22.40 12.93 -20.03
N LEU A 32 22.57 12.71 -21.34
CA LEU A 32 21.46 12.76 -22.28
C LEU A 32 20.37 11.74 -21.91
N THR A 33 20.76 10.49 -21.64
CA THR A 33 19.83 9.43 -21.24
C THR A 33 19.12 9.77 -19.93
N ALA A 34 19.84 10.32 -18.94
CA ALA A 34 19.28 10.76 -17.67
C ALA A 34 18.26 11.89 -17.85
N VAL A 35 18.55 12.89 -18.69
CA VAL A 35 17.64 14.00 -18.99
C VAL A 35 16.39 13.51 -19.71
N VAL A 36 16.56 12.66 -20.73
CA VAL A 36 15.42 12.05 -21.45
C VAL A 36 14.57 11.21 -20.50
N PHE A 37 15.20 10.38 -19.68
CA PHE A 37 14.51 9.59 -18.67
C PHE A 37 13.75 10.48 -17.68
N LEU A 38 14.36 11.54 -17.16
CA LEU A 38 13.70 12.47 -16.24
C LEU A 38 12.50 13.16 -16.88
N ALA A 39 12.60 13.56 -18.15
CA ALA A 39 11.47 14.14 -18.87
C ALA A 39 10.32 13.14 -19.01
N LEU A 40 10.62 11.89 -19.39
CA LEU A 40 9.63 10.82 -19.50
C LEU A 40 9.01 10.46 -18.14
N ALA A 41 9.84 10.35 -17.10
CA ALA A 41 9.39 10.09 -15.74
C ALA A 41 8.48 11.22 -15.25
N TYR A 42 8.87 12.48 -15.44
CA TYR A 42 8.06 13.63 -15.03
C TYR A 42 6.69 13.69 -15.74
N VAL A 43 6.63 13.34 -17.02
CA VAL A 43 5.35 13.24 -17.76
C VAL A 43 4.54 12.04 -17.28
N GLY A 44 5.16 10.86 -17.18
CA GLY A 44 4.50 9.63 -16.74
C GLY A 44 3.94 9.72 -15.33
N ILE A 45 4.74 10.22 -14.37
CA ILE A 45 4.30 10.44 -12.99
C ILE A 45 3.10 11.37 -12.96
N ARG A 46 3.13 12.49 -13.70
CA ARG A 46 2.02 13.44 -13.72
C ARG A 46 0.76 12.84 -14.34
N ALA A 47 0.89 12.05 -15.40
CA ALA A 47 -0.22 11.32 -16.00
C ALA A 47 -0.81 10.30 -15.01
N ILE A 48 0.03 9.54 -14.31
CA ILE A 48 -0.43 8.57 -13.30
C ILE A 48 -1.12 9.29 -12.15
N LEU A 49 -0.54 10.37 -11.61
CA LEU A 49 -1.15 11.12 -10.51
C LEU A 49 -2.46 11.79 -10.91
N PHE A 50 -2.59 12.21 -12.17
CA PHE A 50 -3.86 12.69 -12.71
C PHE A 50 -4.93 11.59 -12.69
N VAL A 51 -4.59 10.38 -13.13
CA VAL A 51 -5.50 9.23 -13.09
C VAL A 51 -5.84 8.85 -11.65
N VAL A 52 -4.85 8.76 -10.76
CA VAL A 52 -5.06 8.43 -9.34
C VAL A 52 -6.00 9.42 -8.68
N ARG A 53 -5.77 10.73 -8.89
CA ARG A 53 -6.66 11.77 -8.38
C ARG A 53 -8.09 11.60 -8.92
N GLY A 54 -8.24 11.44 -10.24
CA GLY A 54 -9.56 11.25 -10.84
C GLY A 54 -10.31 10.01 -10.36
N VAL A 55 -9.60 8.91 -10.06
CA VAL A 55 -10.21 7.71 -9.46
C VAL A 55 -10.62 7.96 -8.02
N LEU A 56 -9.77 8.60 -7.22
CA LEU A 56 -10.07 8.88 -5.82
C LEU A 56 -11.22 9.89 -5.66
N ASP A 57 -11.26 10.95 -6.48
CA ASP A 57 -12.36 11.91 -6.54
C ASP A 57 -13.69 11.24 -6.91
N GLY A 58 -13.66 10.15 -7.70
CA GLY A 58 -14.85 9.38 -8.06
C GLY A 58 -15.34 8.41 -6.98
N LEU A 59 -14.49 8.05 -6.01
CA LEU A 59 -14.81 7.08 -4.95
C LEU A 59 -15.13 7.73 -3.61
N TYR A 60 -14.58 8.91 -3.35
CA TYR A 60 -14.73 9.63 -2.10
C TYR A 60 -15.60 10.88 -2.30
N PRO A 61 -16.58 11.13 -1.41
CA PRO A 61 -17.34 12.39 -1.39
C PRO A 61 -16.44 13.62 -1.18
N GLU A 62 -16.88 14.80 -1.65
CA GLU A 62 -16.15 16.07 -1.55
C GLU A 62 -15.79 16.45 -0.10
N GLU A 63 -16.52 15.95 0.91
CA GLU A 63 -16.20 16.21 2.31
C GLU A 63 -14.93 15.46 2.80
N GLN A 64 -14.36 14.57 1.98
CA GLN A 64 -13.22 13.71 2.31
C GLN A 64 -11.96 14.05 1.48
N ASP A 65 -11.82 15.29 1.02
CA ASP A 65 -10.66 15.77 0.23
C ASP A 65 -9.30 15.37 0.82
N LEU A 66 -9.16 15.36 2.15
CA LEU A 66 -7.92 14.96 2.82
C LEU A 66 -7.49 13.52 2.47
N VAL A 67 -8.45 12.61 2.26
CA VAL A 67 -8.18 11.22 1.88
C VAL A 67 -7.61 11.15 0.47
N VAL A 68 -8.18 11.94 -0.46
CA VAL A 68 -7.69 12.06 -1.83
C VAL A 68 -6.28 12.65 -1.85
N GLU A 69 -6.07 13.77 -1.14
CA GLU A 69 -4.77 14.43 -1.07
C GLU A 69 -3.69 13.51 -0.51
N LEU A 70 -4.01 12.78 0.57
CA LEU A 70 -3.12 11.78 1.14
C LEU A 70 -2.81 10.67 0.13
N GLY A 71 -3.82 10.13 -0.55
CA GLY A 71 -3.63 9.08 -1.56
C GLY A 71 -2.73 9.51 -2.72
N VAL A 72 -2.95 10.71 -3.25
CA VAL A 72 -2.13 11.30 -4.33
C VAL A 72 -0.72 11.59 -3.83
N ALA A 73 -0.55 12.13 -2.62
CA ALA A 73 0.75 12.41 -2.04
C ALA A 73 1.56 11.12 -1.83
N VAL A 74 0.94 10.09 -1.25
CA VAL A 74 1.56 8.78 -1.04
C VAL A 74 1.98 8.18 -2.38
N ALA A 75 1.09 8.14 -3.38
CA ALA A 75 1.42 7.66 -4.72
C ALA A 75 2.58 8.45 -5.34
N GLY A 76 2.57 9.78 -5.19
CA GLY A 76 3.61 10.67 -5.70
C GLY A 76 4.98 10.38 -5.09
N VAL A 77 5.05 10.19 -3.77
CA VAL A 77 6.29 9.84 -3.08
C VAL A 77 6.87 8.53 -3.60
N PHE A 78 6.05 7.48 -3.75
CA PHE A 78 6.53 6.19 -4.27
C PHE A 78 7.01 6.27 -5.71
N LEU A 79 6.26 6.97 -6.57
CA LEU A 79 6.61 7.16 -7.97
C LEU A 79 7.92 7.94 -8.15
N TRP A 80 8.09 9.05 -7.43
CA TRP A 80 9.31 9.84 -7.47
C TRP A 80 10.50 9.11 -6.86
N PHE A 81 10.29 8.36 -5.78
CA PHE A 81 11.33 7.52 -5.20
C PHE A 81 11.79 6.44 -6.18
N GLY A 82 10.86 5.74 -6.84
CA GLY A 82 11.18 4.77 -7.88
C GLY A 82 11.93 5.39 -9.07
N ALA A 83 11.50 6.56 -9.52
CA ALA A 83 12.20 7.31 -10.57
C ALA A 83 13.62 7.73 -10.15
N ALA A 84 13.82 8.12 -8.88
CA ALA A 84 15.14 8.44 -8.35
C ALA A 84 16.06 7.20 -8.34
N LEU A 85 15.57 6.04 -7.90
CA LEU A 85 16.36 4.79 -7.95
C LEU A 85 16.73 4.39 -9.39
N ALA A 86 15.79 4.51 -10.32
CA ALA A 86 16.04 4.24 -11.73
C ALA A 86 17.07 5.22 -12.32
N LEU A 87 16.97 6.51 -11.97
CA LEU A 87 17.95 7.53 -12.37
C LEU A 87 19.36 7.19 -11.85
N LEU A 88 19.49 6.81 -10.57
CA LEU A 88 20.76 6.40 -9.98
C LEU A 88 21.39 5.24 -10.78
N ASN A 89 20.58 4.28 -11.23
CA ASN A 89 21.06 3.18 -12.07
C ASN A 89 21.55 3.68 -13.44
N ILE A 90 20.81 4.59 -14.09
CA ILE A 90 21.19 5.15 -15.41
C ILE A 90 22.52 5.91 -15.36
N VAL A 91 22.78 6.65 -14.28
CA VAL A 91 24.03 7.40 -14.11
C VAL A 91 25.20 6.54 -13.61
N GLY A 92 24.99 5.24 -13.40
CA GLY A 92 26.03 4.28 -12.99
C GLY A 92 26.20 4.12 -11.48
N MET A 93 25.31 4.68 -10.66
CA MET A 93 25.27 4.49 -9.20
C MET A 93 24.41 3.27 -8.81
N THR A 94 24.59 2.15 -9.51
CA THR A 94 23.76 0.95 -9.35
C THR A 94 23.87 0.34 -7.95
N GLU A 95 25.05 0.37 -7.32
CA GLU A 95 25.24 -0.12 -5.94
C GLU A 95 24.48 0.74 -4.92
N VAL A 96 24.48 2.06 -5.11
CA VAL A 96 23.72 2.98 -4.25
C VAL A 96 22.23 2.75 -4.44
N ALA A 97 21.76 2.63 -5.69
CA ALA A 97 20.37 2.30 -5.98
C ALA A 97 19.94 0.97 -5.35
N ALA A 98 20.78 -0.06 -5.43
CA ALA A 98 20.52 -1.38 -4.86
C ALA A 98 20.48 -1.35 -3.34
N SER A 99 21.40 -0.63 -2.68
CA SER A 99 21.40 -0.51 -1.22
C SER A 99 20.19 0.26 -0.70
N LEU A 100 19.81 1.37 -1.36
CA LEU A 100 18.59 2.11 -1.04
C LEU A 100 17.33 1.27 -1.29
N GLY A 101 17.27 0.56 -2.42
CA GLY A 101 16.16 -0.36 -2.73
C GLY A 101 16.03 -1.47 -1.69
N THR A 102 17.15 -2.03 -1.24
CA THR A 102 17.18 -3.04 -0.17
C THR A 102 16.69 -2.47 1.16
N ALA A 103 17.16 -1.27 1.54
CA ALA A 103 16.72 -0.59 2.76
C ALA A 103 15.21 -0.30 2.72
N THR A 104 14.70 0.20 1.59
CA THR A 104 13.25 0.39 1.38
C THR A 104 12.49 -0.92 1.44
N GLY A 105 13.06 -2.02 0.95
CA GLY A 105 12.50 -3.37 1.11
C GLY A 105 12.27 -3.74 2.57
N PHE A 106 13.27 -3.51 3.44
CA PHE A 106 13.11 -3.75 4.89
C PHE A 106 12.06 -2.83 5.53
N VAL A 107 12.02 -1.55 5.14
CA VAL A 107 10.97 -0.63 5.61
C VAL A 107 9.59 -1.13 5.18
N ALA A 108 9.44 -1.57 3.92
CA ALA A 108 8.20 -2.11 3.40
C ALA A 108 7.76 -3.38 4.15
N LEU A 109 8.69 -4.25 4.54
CA LEU A 109 8.39 -5.39 5.41
C LEU A 109 7.86 -4.96 6.78
N GLY A 110 8.47 -3.95 7.40
CA GLY A 110 7.99 -3.39 8.67
C GLY A 110 6.58 -2.79 8.57
N VAL A 111 6.31 -2.01 7.52
CA VAL A 111 4.97 -1.47 7.23
C VAL A 111 3.97 -2.60 6.99
N SER A 112 4.34 -3.63 6.23
CA SER A 112 3.48 -4.80 5.97
C SER A 112 3.13 -5.54 7.25
N TYR A 113 4.09 -5.69 8.17
CA TYR A 113 3.83 -6.31 9.47
C TYR A 113 2.86 -5.46 10.31
N ALA A 114 3.03 -4.14 10.34
CA ALA A 114 2.14 -3.23 11.05
C ALA A 114 0.69 -3.26 10.50
N LEU A 115 0.53 -3.44 9.18
CA LEU A 115 -0.77 -3.51 8.51
C LEU A 115 -1.36 -4.92 8.42
N SER A 116 -0.61 -5.96 8.81
CA SER A 116 -1.01 -7.38 8.67
C SER A 116 -2.41 -7.67 9.23
N ASN A 117 -2.73 -7.09 10.39
CA ASN A 117 -4.02 -7.22 11.04
C ASN A 117 -5.16 -6.60 10.22
N MET A 118 -4.93 -5.42 9.63
CA MET A 118 -5.93 -4.73 8.81
C MET A 118 -6.23 -5.50 7.51
N ILE A 119 -5.20 -6.13 6.93
CA ILE A 119 -5.36 -7.00 5.76
C ILE A 119 -6.16 -8.26 6.15
N ALA A 120 -5.81 -8.91 7.26
CA ALA A 120 -6.52 -10.09 7.75
C ALA A 120 -8.01 -9.80 8.02
N ASP A 121 -8.31 -8.65 8.64
CA ASP A 121 -9.68 -8.22 8.87
C ASP A 121 -10.45 -8.04 7.55
N THR A 122 -9.82 -7.44 6.53
CA THR A 122 -10.45 -7.18 5.23
C THR A 122 -10.74 -8.48 4.48
N VAL A 123 -9.79 -9.41 4.46
CA VAL A 123 -9.95 -10.72 3.81
C VAL A 123 -11.06 -11.51 4.52
N ALA A 124 -11.02 -11.59 5.85
CA ALA A 124 -12.08 -12.23 6.64
C ALA A 124 -13.45 -11.61 6.38
N GLY A 125 -13.53 -10.28 6.26
CA GLY A 125 -14.78 -9.59 5.91
C GLY A 125 -15.38 -10.04 4.58
N VAL A 126 -14.55 -10.22 3.54
CA VAL A 126 -15.01 -10.72 2.24
C VAL A 126 -15.50 -12.16 2.33
N TYR A 127 -14.87 -13.01 3.15
CA TYR A 127 -15.34 -14.39 3.37
C TYR A 127 -16.68 -14.41 4.10
N LEU A 128 -16.81 -13.66 5.20
CA LEU A 128 -18.07 -13.54 5.94
C LEU A 128 -19.21 -13.00 5.06
N LEU A 129 -18.96 -11.98 4.24
CA LEU A 129 -19.96 -11.42 3.32
C LEU A 129 -20.43 -12.41 2.24
N ARG A 130 -19.64 -13.44 1.94
CA ARG A 130 -19.97 -14.47 0.93
C ARG A 130 -20.52 -15.75 1.54
N ASP A 131 -20.51 -15.88 2.86
CA ASP A 131 -20.97 -17.07 3.54
C ASP A 131 -22.51 -17.08 3.62
N PRO A 132 -23.18 -18.07 3.00
CA PRO A 132 -24.64 -18.12 2.98
C PRO A 132 -25.25 -18.38 4.36
N ASP A 133 -24.47 -18.88 5.33
CA ASP A 133 -24.94 -19.20 6.67
C ASP A 133 -24.65 -18.07 7.68
N PHE A 134 -24.02 -16.97 7.25
CA PHE A 134 -23.67 -15.82 8.10
C PHE A 134 -24.25 -14.52 7.53
N ASN A 135 -25.53 -14.23 7.81
CA ASN A 135 -26.20 -13.02 7.33
C ASN A 135 -26.67 -12.12 8.48
N PRO A 136 -26.88 -10.81 8.22
CA PRO A 136 -27.60 -9.95 9.14
C PRO A 136 -28.96 -10.55 9.54
N GLY A 137 -29.23 -10.60 10.83
CA GLY A 137 -30.40 -11.26 11.42
C GLY A 137 -30.14 -12.67 11.95
N ASP A 138 -29.03 -13.31 11.59
CA ASP A 138 -28.66 -14.62 12.13
C ASP A 138 -28.11 -14.49 13.56
N ARG A 139 -28.59 -15.35 14.45
CA ARG A 139 -28.04 -15.48 15.80
C ARG A 139 -26.83 -16.40 15.75
N VAL A 140 -25.68 -15.87 16.13
CA VAL A 140 -24.40 -16.59 16.05
C VAL A 140 -23.62 -16.45 17.35
N LYS A 141 -22.79 -17.45 17.63
CA LYS A 141 -21.73 -17.36 18.63
C LYS A 141 -20.38 -17.37 17.96
N SER A 142 -19.55 -16.40 18.28
CA SER A 142 -18.17 -16.32 17.87
C SER A 142 -17.35 -15.76 19.03
N ASP A 143 -16.30 -16.43 19.49
CA ASP A 143 -15.54 -15.91 20.65
C ASP A 143 -14.95 -14.51 20.31
N PRO A 144 -15.34 -13.41 21.01
CA PRO A 144 -15.87 -13.35 22.38
C PRO A 144 -17.38 -13.01 22.53
N VAL A 145 -18.15 -12.92 21.46
CA VAL A 145 -19.55 -12.45 21.45
C VAL A 145 -20.57 -13.55 21.11
N THR A 146 -21.73 -13.50 21.76
CA THR A 146 -22.93 -14.23 21.33
C THR A 146 -24.03 -13.21 21.12
N GLY A 147 -24.68 -13.24 19.96
CA GLY A 147 -25.70 -12.26 19.61
C GLY A 147 -26.18 -12.38 18.18
N THR A 148 -27.01 -11.43 17.76
CA THR A 148 -27.54 -11.36 16.40
C THR A 148 -26.65 -10.48 15.52
N VAL A 149 -26.30 -10.94 14.33
CA VAL A 149 -25.51 -10.13 13.37
C VAL A 149 -26.35 -8.93 12.93
N SER A 150 -25.85 -7.72 13.17
CA SER A 150 -26.53 -6.47 12.77
C SER A 150 -26.04 -5.98 11.40
N SER A 151 -24.73 -5.92 11.20
CA SER A 151 -24.13 -5.49 9.94
C SER A 151 -22.71 -6.03 9.78
N ILE A 152 -22.33 -6.35 8.55
CA ILE A 152 -20.98 -6.77 8.18
C ILE A 152 -20.34 -5.63 7.39
N GLU A 153 -19.34 -4.97 7.98
CA GLU A 153 -18.51 -3.95 7.32
C GLU A 153 -17.24 -4.61 6.75
N LEU A 154 -16.45 -3.85 5.99
CA LEU A 154 -15.20 -4.35 5.38
C LEU A 154 -14.23 -4.96 6.41
N ARG A 155 -14.10 -4.33 7.58
CA ARG A 155 -13.11 -4.69 8.61
C ARG A 155 -13.72 -5.25 9.89
N LYS A 156 -14.98 -4.93 10.16
CA LYS A 156 -15.63 -5.20 11.44
C LYS A 156 -17.04 -5.74 11.22
N THR A 157 -17.48 -6.60 12.13
CA THR A 157 -18.86 -7.07 12.20
C THR A 157 -19.47 -6.53 13.49
N ARG A 158 -20.71 -6.06 13.38
CA ARG A 158 -21.49 -5.55 14.51
C ARG A 158 -22.51 -6.60 14.91
N PHE A 159 -22.58 -6.86 16.21
CA PHE A 159 -23.52 -7.79 16.82
C PHE A 159 -24.39 -7.03 17.81
N GLU A 160 -25.66 -7.40 17.89
CA GLU A 160 -26.56 -7.00 18.96
C GLU A 160 -26.56 -8.10 20.02
N SER A 161 -26.10 -7.75 21.23
CA SER A 161 -26.05 -8.65 22.39
C SER A 161 -27.47 -8.91 22.93
N ASP A 162 -27.63 -9.99 23.69
CA ASP A 162 -28.87 -10.29 24.42
C ASP A 162 -29.26 -9.21 25.43
N GLU A 163 -28.28 -8.43 25.89
CA GLU A 163 -28.46 -7.30 26.79
C GLU A 163 -28.85 -6.00 26.06
N GLY A 164 -28.95 -6.03 24.72
CA GLY A 164 -29.28 -4.87 23.86
C GLY A 164 -28.08 -4.01 23.46
N ASP A 165 -26.86 -4.38 23.87
CA ASP A 165 -25.64 -3.65 23.52
C ASP A 165 -25.16 -3.96 22.10
N THR A 166 -24.58 -2.96 21.43
CA THR A 166 -23.87 -3.15 20.16
C THR A 166 -22.41 -3.52 20.40
N VAL A 167 -22.04 -4.76 20.08
CA VAL A 167 -20.66 -5.24 20.18
C VAL A 167 -20.00 -5.20 18.80
N VAL A 168 -18.83 -4.56 18.71
CA VAL A 168 -18.10 -4.42 17.45
C VAL A 168 -16.83 -5.26 17.51
N VAL A 169 -16.76 -6.28 16.65
CA VAL A 169 -15.64 -7.23 16.62
C VAL A 169 -14.92 -7.15 15.28
N ALA A 170 -13.60 -7.32 15.29
CA ALA A 170 -12.81 -7.39 14.07
C ALA A 170 -13.16 -8.67 13.29
N ASN A 171 -13.29 -8.57 11.97
CA ASN A 171 -13.73 -9.70 11.13
C ASN A 171 -12.81 -10.91 11.25
N ARG A 172 -11.48 -10.70 11.39
CA ARG A 172 -10.52 -11.79 11.58
C ARG A 172 -10.76 -12.62 12.84
N ASP A 173 -11.39 -12.04 13.85
CA ASP A 173 -11.65 -12.73 15.11
C ASP A 173 -12.96 -13.50 15.04
N VAL A 174 -13.89 -13.04 14.19
CA VAL A 174 -15.17 -13.71 13.92
C VAL A 174 -14.99 -14.92 13.00
N GLU A 175 -14.30 -14.74 11.88
CA GLU A 175 -14.22 -15.73 10.80
C GLU A 175 -13.52 -17.04 11.22
N LYS A 176 -12.56 -16.96 12.15
CA LYS A 176 -11.81 -18.13 12.66
C LYS A 176 -12.71 -19.28 13.14
N LYS A 177 -13.80 -18.93 13.83
CA LYS A 177 -14.77 -19.90 14.38
C LYS A 177 -16.04 -19.18 14.80
N TRP A 178 -17.15 -19.64 14.25
CA TRP A 178 -18.48 -19.22 14.67
C TRP A 178 -19.47 -20.38 14.56
N THR A 179 -20.63 -20.25 15.20
CA THR A 179 -21.70 -21.24 15.18
C THR A 179 -23.02 -20.52 15.04
N LYS A 180 -23.82 -20.89 14.04
CA LYS A 180 -25.20 -20.45 13.90
C LYS A 180 -26.08 -21.20 14.89
N TYR A 181 -26.95 -20.47 15.58
CA TYR A 181 -28.02 -21.06 16.35
C TYR A 181 -29.30 -21.03 15.53
N ASP A 182 -29.97 -22.17 15.47
CA ASP A 182 -31.33 -22.23 14.95
C ASP A 182 -32.24 -21.40 15.85
N ALA A 183 -33.16 -20.64 15.27
CA ALA A 183 -34.23 -20.02 16.03
C ALA A 183 -34.97 -21.14 16.79
N PRO A 184 -35.27 -20.97 18.10
CA PRO A 184 -36.04 -21.97 18.82
C PRO A 184 -37.32 -22.22 18.02
N ALA A 185 -37.54 -23.48 17.64
CA ALA A 185 -38.77 -23.89 16.99
C ALA A 185 -39.92 -23.38 17.85
N ALA A 186 -40.83 -22.61 17.24
CA ALA A 186 -42.11 -22.31 17.84
C ALA A 186 -42.95 -23.60 17.87
N GLU A 187 -42.53 -24.58 18.67
CA GLU A 187 -43.34 -25.74 19.02
C GLU A 187 -44.19 -25.38 20.26
N ASP A 188 -45.48 -25.67 20.15
CA ASP A 188 -46.44 -25.86 21.24
C ASP A 188 -47.19 -24.66 21.83
N ALA A 189 -47.84 -23.84 20.99
CA ALA A 189 -48.93 -22.95 21.44
C ALA A 189 -50.32 -23.28 20.84
N SER A 190 -50.45 -24.32 19.99
CA SER A 190 -51.72 -24.60 19.27
C SER A 190 -52.46 -25.88 19.67
N THR A 191 -51.96 -26.69 20.61
CA THR A 191 -52.59 -27.97 21.00
C THR A 191 -53.33 -27.95 22.34
N ALA A 192 -53.46 -26.80 23.00
CA ALA A 192 -54.10 -26.69 24.31
C ALA A 192 -55.63 -26.42 24.28
N ASP A 193 -56.27 -26.30 23.11
CA ASP A 193 -57.68 -25.88 23.01
C ASP A 193 -58.60 -26.90 22.32
N ALA A 194 -58.31 -28.20 22.51
CA ALA A 194 -59.20 -29.28 22.10
C ALA A 194 -59.35 -30.31 23.24
N THR A 195 -60.06 -29.92 24.31
CA THR A 195 -60.76 -30.87 25.20
C THR A 195 -62.13 -30.33 25.55
#